data_AF-A0A1R1PMA4-F1
#
_entry.id   AF-A0A1R1PMA4-F1
#
_cell.length_a   1.000
_cell.length_b   1.000
_cell.length_c   1.000
_cell.angle_alpha   90.00
_cell.angle_beta   90.00
_cell.angle_gamma   90.00
#
_symmetry.space_group_name_H-M   'P 1'
#
loop_
_entity.id
_entity.type
_entity.pdbx_description
1 polymer ?
#
loop_
_entity_poly.entity_id
_entity_poly.type
_entity_poly.pdbx_seq_one_letter_code
_entity_poly.pdbx_strand_id
1 'polypeptide(L)'
;MFNFTNRHLPNDLLDPHRRKAAEEITMDYEGKKESTTLGKLSKNCITSAETLGRDGPIGSGLSKFGKLQADINDSYIKMVTEIQINVLPLLRDENADAVEAAIKSCKDVKSARLSLDSLKRSLSGAKPEKVARIQQSIETAEDDFVSKVGDSMDKMKKTLDSAQQEFYQKASQLVQSTEKELEEIKVTQETLAG
;
A
#
# COMPACT_ATOMS: atom_id res chain seq x y z
N MET A 1 -16.00 0.72 11.81
CA MET A 1 -15.79 -0.69 11.47
C MET A 1 -16.20 -0.88 10.01
N PHE A 2 -15.25 -0.93 9.08
CA PHE A 2 -15.53 -1.18 7.67
C PHE A 2 -15.54 -2.70 7.44
N ASN A 3 -16.71 -3.26 7.14
CA ASN A 3 -16.89 -4.66 6.78
C ASN A 3 -16.29 -4.91 5.39
N PHE A 4 -15.17 -5.63 5.33
CA PHE A 4 -14.50 -6.05 4.08
C PHE A 4 -14.91 -7.45 3.60
N THR A 5 -15.82 -8.13 4.29
CA THR A 5 -16.33 -9.43 3.86
C THR A 5 -17.45 -9.24 2.83
N ASN A 6 -17.26 -9.76 1.61
CA ASN A 6 -18.19 -9.78 0.48
C ASN A 6 -18.34 -8.51 -0.38
N ARG A 7 -17.23 -8.05 -0.97
CA ARG A 7 -17.30 -7.62 -2.38
C ARG A 7 -16.58 -8.65 -3.23
N HIS A 8 -17.34 -9.58 -3.79
CA HIS A 8 -16.90 -10.35 -4.93
C HIS A 8 -16.68 -9.33 -6.07
N LEU A 9 -15.43 -8.94 -6.30
CA LEU A 9 -15.09 -8.12 -7.45
C LEU A 9 -15.45 -8.95 -8.68
N PRO A 10 -16.32 -8.45 -9.59
CA PRO A 10 -16.69 -9.20 -10.79
C PRO A 10 -15.42 -9.51 -11.58
N ASN A 11 -15.25 -10.80 -11.92
CA ASN A 11 -14.14 -11.35 -12.71
C ASN A 11 -13.95 -10.70 -14.10
N ASP A 12 -14.88 -9.81 -14.50
CA ASP A 12 -14.89 -9.11 -15.78
C ASP A 12 -14.10 -7.79 -15.78
N LEU A 13 -13.52 -7.35 -14.65
CA LEU A 13 -12.73 -6.10 -14.58
C LEU A 13 -11.20 -6.30 -14.54
N LEU A 14 -10.71 -7.54 -14.63
CA LEU A 14 -9.28 -7.81 -14.72
C LEU A 14 -8.84 -7.68 -16.18
N ASP A 15 -8.14 -6.58 -16.49
CA ASP A 15 -7.39 -6.36 -17.73
C ASP A 15 -6.66 -7.67 -18.16
N PRO A 16 -6.67 -8.05 -19.46
CA PRO A 16 -5.91 -9.20 -19.99
C PRO A 16 -4.46 -9.32 -19.45
N HIS A 17 -3.80 -8.20 -19.18
CA HIS A 17 -2.46 -8.18 -18.58
C HIS A 17 -2.44 -8.60 -17.11
N ARG A 18 -3.47 -8.21 -16.33
CA ARG A 18 -3.64 -8.65 -14.94
C ARG A 18 -4.00 -10.13 -14.84
N ARG A 19 -4.70 -10.67 -15.83
CA ARG A 19 -5.00 -12.11 -15.94
C ARG A 19 -3.75 -12.96 -16.13
N LYS A 20 -2.84 -12.56 -17.02
CA LYS A 20 -1.56 -13.24 -17.23
C LYS A 20 -0.63 -13.15 -16.01
N ALA A 21 -0.58 -12.00 -15.35
CA ALA A 21 0.18 -11.85 -14.10
C ALA A 21 -0.40 -12.71 -12.97
N ALA A 22 -1.74 -12.82 -12.88
CA ALA A 22 -2.39 -13.72 -11.94
C ALA A 22 -2.05 -15.19 -12.23
N GLU A 23 -2.04 -15.62 -13.50
CA GLU A 23 -1.65 -16.97 -13.92
C GLU A 23 -0.18 -17.29 -13.56
N GLU A 24 0.74 -16.36 -13.79
CA GLU A 24 2.16 -16.51 -13.46
C GLU A 24 2.41 -16.56 -11.94
N ILE A 25 1.70 -15.74 -11.16
CA ILE A 25 1.74 -15.75 -9.69
C ILE A 25 1.11 -17.04 -9.13
N THR A 26 0.07 -17.59 -9.77
CA THR A 26 -0.48 -18.90 -9.40
C THR A 26 0.42 -20.08 -9.77
N MET A 27 1.31 -19.96 -10.76
CA MET A 27 2.32 -20.99 -11.03
C MET A 27 3.45 -20.99 -9.98
N ASP A 28 3.84 -19.82 -9.47
CA ASP A 28 4.82 -19.68 -8.37
C ASP A 28 4.28 -20.21 -7.02
N TYR A 29 2.96 -20.41 -6.95
CA TYR A 29 2.23 -20.93 -5.80
C TYR A 29 2.63 -22.38 -5.43
N GLU A 30 2.77 -23.25 -6.42
CA GLU A 30 3.16 -24.66 -6.19
C GLU A 30 4.64 -24.77 -5.76
N GLY A 31 5.50 -23.90 -6.27
CA GLY A 31 6.91 -23.83 -5.86
C GLY A 31 7.12 -23.25 -4.45
N LYS A 32 6.24 -22.35 -4.00
CA LYS A 32 6.34 -21.70 -2.69
C LYS A 32 5.76 -22.50 -1.54
N LYS A 33 4.91 -23.49 -1.79
CA LYS A 33 4.33 -24.36 -0.75
C LYS A 33 5.35 -24.96 0.19
N GLU A 34 6.50 -25.40 -0.32
CA GLU A 34 7.58 -25.97 0.49
C GLU A 34 8.63 -24.95 0.97
N SER A 35 8.63 -23.73 0.44
CA SER A 35 9.65 -22.72 0.72
C SER A 35 9.34 -21.88 1.97
N THR A 36 8.06 -21.71 2.29
CA THR A 36 7.61 -20.99 3.49
C THR A 36 8.11 -21.68 4.77
N THR A 37 8.31 -20.89 5.83
CA THR A 37 8.73 -21.41 7.13
C THR A 37 7.72 -22.42 7.69
N LEU A 38 6.42 -22.20 7.45
CA LEU A 38 5.33 -23.10 7.85
C LEU A 38 5.36 -24.42 7.05
N GLY A 39 5.59 -24.36 5.74
CA GLY A 39 5.74 -25.54 4.89
C GLY A 39 6.95 -26.39 5.29
N LYS A 40 8.10 -25.75 5.56
CA LYS A 40 9.32 -26.41 6.06
C LYS A 40 9.09 -27.07 7.42
N LEU A 41 8.40 -26.38 8.33
CA LEU A 41 8.06 -26.92 9.64
C LEU A 41 7.15 -28.15 9.54
N SER A 42 6.10 -28.06 8.71
CA SER A 42 5.21 -29.19 8.43
C SER A 42 5.98 -30.42 7.94
N LYS A 43 6.83 -30.24 6.92
CA LYS A 43 7.68 -31.30 6.35
C LYS A 43 8.58 -31.93 7.40
N ASN A 44 9.28 -31.11 8.18
CA ASN A 44 10.17 -31.58 9.24
C ASN A 44 9.42 -32.38 10.32
N CYS A 45 8.21 -31.97 10.70
CA CYS A 45 7.38 -32.70 11.66
C CYS A 45 6.93 -34.05 11.11
N ILE A 46 6.57 -34.13 9.82
CA ILE A 46 6.17 -35.38 9.16
C ILE A 46 7.37 -36.33 9.03
N THR A 47 8.53 -35.84 8.59
CA THR A 47 9.76 -36.64 8.50
C THR A 47 10.26 -37.10 9.87
N SER A 48 10.12 -36.27 10.90
CA SER A 48 10.45 -36.66 12.28
C SER A 48 9.48 -37.72 12.81
N ALA A 49 8.19 -37.64 12.47
CA ALA A 49 7.21 -38.66 12.82
C ALA A 49 7.49 -40.02 12.16
N GLU A 50 8.03 -40.02 10.94
CA GLU A 50 8.44 -41.23 10.23
C GLU A 50 9.68 -41.87 10.86
N THR A 51 10.63 -41.04 11.29
CA THR A 51 11.88 -41.49 11.93
C THR A 51 11.64 -42.08 13.33
N LEU A 52 10.69 -41.50 14.08
CA LEU A 52 10.37 -41.93 15.46
C LEU A 52 9.33 -43.05 15.54
N GLY A 53 8.77 -43.48 14.40
CA GLY A 53 7.70 -44.47 14.32
C GLY A 53 6.31 -43.84 14.47
N ARG A 54 5.49 -43.93 13.41
CA ARG A 54 4.15 -43.30 13.34
C ARG A 54 3.15 -43.82 14.38
N ASP A 55 3.32 -45.06 14.83
CA ASP A 55 2.38 -45.73 15.74
C ASP A 55 2.60 -45.34 17.22
N GLY A 56 3.74 -44.70 17.52
CA GLY A 56 4.00 -44.15 18.85
C GLY A 56 3.21 -42.86 19.12
N PRO A 57 2.90 -42.54 20.39
CA PRO A 57 2.15 -41.33 20.76
C PRO A 57 2.82 -40.04 20.26
N ILE A 58 4.16 -40.01 20.25
CA ILE A 58 4.95 -38.87 19.76
C ILE A 58 4.91 -38.79 18.23
N GLY A 59 5.06 -39.90 17.52
CA GLY A 59 4.98 -39.94 16.05
C GLY A 59 3.59 -39.57 15.53
N SER A 60 2.53 -40.07 16.16
CA SER A 60 1.14 -39.70 15.84
C SER A 60 0.88 -38.21 16.10
N GLY A 61 1.37 -37.67 17.22
CA GLY A 61 1.28 -36.25 17.55
C GLY A 61 1.98 -35.35 16.53
N LEU A 62 3.24 -35.67 16.19
CA LEU A 62 4.03 -34.94 15.20
C LEU A 62 3.40 -35.01 13.80
N SER A 63 2.83 -36.16 13.41
CA SER A 63 2.15 -36.30 12.12
C SER A 63 0.89 -35.41 12.05
N LYS A 64 0.08 -35.37 13.12
CA LYS A 64 -1.11 -34.49 13.18
C LYS A 64 -0.72 -33.01 13.20
N PHE A 65 0.30 -32.65 13.96
CA PHE A 65 0.82 -31.28 14.00
C PHE A 65 1.38 -30.85 12.65
N GLY A 66 2.14 -31.73 11.97
CA GLY A 66 2.63 -31.48 10.62
C GLY A 66 1.51 -31.23 9.62
N LYS A 67 0.43 -32.03 9.65
CA LYS A 67 -0.75 -31.83 8.81
C LYS A 67 -1.44 -30.49 9.08
N LEU A 68 -1.66 -30.14 10.34
CA LEU A 68 -2.23 -28.84 10.72
C LEU A 68 -1.40 -27.68 10.16
N GLN A 69 -0.06 -27.76 10.27
CA GLN A 69 0.82 -26.74 9.72
C GLN A 69 0.78 -26.67 8.19
N ALA A 70 0.54 -27.79 7.50
CA ALA A 70 0.33 -27.80 6.04
C ALA A 70 -0.96 -27.05 5.68
N ASP A 71 -2.05 -27.29 6.40
CA ASP A 71 -3.35 -26.65 6.13
C ASP A 71 -3.30 -25.12 6.40
N ILE A 72 -2.61 -24.71 7.47
CA ILE A 72 -2.35 -23.29 7.78
C ILE A 72 -1.50 -22.66 6.68
N ASN A 73 -0.44 -23.35 6.25
CA ASN A 73 0.42 -22.87 5.18
C ASN A 73 -0.34 -22.68 3.86
N ASP A 74 -1.18 -23.65 3.49
CA ASP A 74 -2.03 -23.56 2.30
C ASP A 74 -2.94 -22.32 2.36
N SER A 75 -3.58 -22.09 3.51
CA SER A 75 -4.45 -20.92 3.71
C SER A 75 -3.67 -19.60 3.66
N TYR A 76 -2.47 -19.57 4.26
CA TYR A 76 -1.58 -18.42 4.24
C TYR A 76 -1.15 -18.05 2.82
N ILE A 77 -0.74 -19.03 2.01
CA ILE A 77 -0.33 -18.77 0.63
C ILE A 77 -1.54 -18.27 -0.18
N LYS A 78 -2.76 -18.78 0.05
CA LYS A 78 -3.98 -18.31 -0.67
C LYS A 78 -4.19 -16.84 -0.42
N MET A 79 -4.16 -16.46 0.86
CA MET A 79 -4.28 -15.07 1.28
C MET A 79 -3.20 -14.18 0.68
N VAL A 80 -1.92 -14.59 0.74
CA VAL A 80 -0.81 -13.80 0.19
C VAL A 80 -0.96 -13.61 -1.33
N THR A 81 -1.34 -14.66 -2.05
CA THR A 81 -1.57 -14.59 -3.49
C THR A 81 -2.76 -13.70 -3.84
N GLU A 82 -3.86 -13.79 -3.10
CA GLU A 82 -5.01 -12.89 -3.28
C GLU A 82 -4.63 -11.43 -3.02
N ILE A 83 -3.81 -11.15 -2.01
CA ILE A 83 -3.28 -9.81 -1.74
C ILE A 83 -2.41 -9.34 -2.92
N GLN A 84 -1.54 -10.21 -3.44
CA GLN A 84 -0.65 -9.88 -4.55
C GLN A 84 -1.38 -9.62 -5.85
N ILE A 85 -2.47 -10.33 -6.12
CA ILE A 85 -3.25 -10.20 -7.35
C ILE A 85 -4.24 -9.03 -7.26
N ASN A 86 -4.96 -8.92 -6.15
CA ASN A 86 -6.11 -8.01 -6.07
C ASN A 86 -5.77 -6.68 -5.40
N VAL A 87 -4.87 -6.67 -4.41
CA VAL A 87 -4.68 -5.50 -3.54
C VAL A 87 -3.43 -4.71 -3.95
N LEU A 88 -2.28 -5.36 -4.11
CA LEU A 88 -1.03 -4.69 -4.46
C LEU A 88 -1.11 -3.89 -5.77
N PRO A 89 -1.71 -4.40 -6.86
CA PRO A 89 -1.78 -3.64 -8.11
C PRO A 89 -2.67 -2.41 -7.96
N LEU A 90 -3.81 -2.51 -7.27
CA LEU A 90 -4.68 -1.36 -7.03
C LEU A 90 -3.96 -0.26 -6.23
N LEU A 91 -3.26 -0.63 -5.15
CA LEU A 91 -2.49 0.33 -4.36
C LEU A 91 -1.31 0.92 -5.15
N ARG A 92 -0.69 0.13 -6.03
CA ARG A 92 0.41 0.61 -6.87
C ARG A 92 -0.09 1.59 -7.90
N ASP A 93 -1.19 1.27 -8.58
CA ASP A 93 -1.78 2.09 -9.63
C ASP A 93 -2.32 3.40 -9.05
N GLU A 94 -3.07 3.34 -7.94
CA GLU A 94 -3.59 4.53 -7.26
C GLU A 94 -2.47 5.48 -6.80
N ASN A 95 -1.40 4.94 -6.22
CA ASN A 95 -0.25 5.75 -5.83
C ASN A 95 0.53 6.29 -7.04
N ALA A 96 0.69 5.50 -8.10
CA ALA A 96 1.36 5.94 -9.32
C ALA A 96 0.59 7.09 -9.98
N ASP A 97 -0.73 6.96 -10.10
CA ASP A 97 -1.63 7.99 -10.65
C ASP A 97 -1.58 9.27 -9.80
N ALA A 98 -1.62 9.14 -8.47
CA ALA A 98 -1.53 10.28 -7.57
C ALA A 98 -0.18 11.01 -7.69
N VAL A 99 0.93 10.25 -7.77
CA VAL A 99 2.28 10.79 -7.93
C VAL A 99 2.43 11.45 -9.30
N GLU A 100 1.95 10.83 -10.38
CA GLU A 100 2.01 11.40 -11.73
C GLU A 100 1.19 12.69 -11.83
N ALA A 101 -0.02 12.70 -11.24
CA ALA A 101 -0.85 13.90 -11.16
C ALA A 101 -0.15 15.05 -10.40
N ALA A 102 0.53 14.74 -9.30
CA ALA A 102 1.32 15.72 -8.56
C ALA A 102 2.51 16.26 -9.38
N ILE A 103 3.28 15.37 -10.03
CA ILE A 103 4.39 15.75 -10.91
C ILE A 103 3.92 16.65 -12.06
N LYS A 104 2.79 16.31 -12.68
CA LYS A 104 2.18 17.11 -13.75
C LYS A 104 1.81 18.50 -13.25
N SER A 105 1.15 18.59 -12.09
CA SER A 105 0.79 19.87 -11.49
C SER A 105 2.01 20.75 -11.20
N CYS A 106 3.13 20.17 -10.73
CA CYS A 106 4.39 20.89 -10.54
C CYS A 106 4.96 21.44 -11.85
N LYS A 107 4.85 20.69 -12.96
CA LYS A 107 5.25 21.16 -14.29
C LYS A 107 4.37 22.32 -14.76
N ASP A 108 3.07 22.27 -14.51
CA ASP A 108 2.12 23.33 -14.86
C ASP A 108 2.43 24.62 -14.11
N VAL A 109 2.76 24.56 -12.81
CA VAL A 109 3.24 25.70 -12.02
C VAL A 109 4.51 26.31 -12.63
N LYS A 110 5.49 25.47 -12.99
CA LYS A 110 6.73 25.94 -13.62
C LYS A 110 6.46 26.63 -14.95
N SER A 111 5.56 26.08 -15.77
CA SER A 111 5.16 26.67 -17.04
C SER A 111 4.46 28.02 -16.84
N ALA A 112 3.50 28.11 -15.92
CA ALA A 112 2.79 29.36 -15.61
C ALA A 112 3.75 30.44 -15.09
N ARG A 113 4.70 30.07 -14.23
CA ARG A 113 5.75 31.00 -13.75
C ARG A 113 6.59 31.56 -14.91
N LEU A 114 7.04 30.71 -15.82
CA LEU A 114 7.82 31.14 -16.98
C LEU A 114 7.03 32.09 -17.88
N SER A 115 5.74 31.82 -18.09
CA SER A 115 4.84 32.71 -18.83
C SER A 115 4.71 34.07 -18.15
N LEU A 116 4.47 34.10 -16.84
CA LEU A 116 4.40 35.32 -16.05
C LEU A 116 5.70 36.13 -16.12
N ASP A 117 6.84 35.46 -15.94
CA ASP A 117 8.17 36.09 -16.02
C ASP A 117 8.43 36.68 -17.41
N SER A 118 7.99 35.99 -18.49
CA SER A 118 8.13 36.49 -19.87
C SER A 118 7.30 37.76 -20.12
N LEU A 119 6.10 37.85 -19.55
CA LEU A 119 5.23 39.01 -19.66
C LEU A 119 5.77 40.19 -18.86
N LYS A 120 6.26 39.94 -17.64
CA LYS A 120 6.93 40.96 -16.79
C LYS A 120 8.17 41.53 -17.47
N ARG A 121 8.99 40.70 -18.11
CA ARG A 121 10.13 41.14 -18.94
C ARG A 121 9.70 41.92 -20.18
N SER A 122 8.57 41.54 -20.80
CA SER A 122 8.03 42.26 -21.95
C SER A 122 7.51 43.65 -21.58
N LEU A 123 6.98 43.82 -20.37
CA LEU A 123 6.51 45.10 -19.84
C LEU A 123 7.66 46.10 -19.66
N SER A 124 8.83 45.67 -19.19
CA SER A 124 9.96 46.58 -18.94
C SER A 124 10.54 47.24 -20.20
N GLY A 125 10.32 46.64 -21.38
CA GLY A 125 10.74 47.17 -22.69
C GLY A 125 9.57 47.64 -23.58
N ALA A 126 8.36 47.71 -23.04
CA ALA A 126 7.16 48.00 -23.84
C ALA A 126 7.05 49.48 -24.22
N LYS A 127 6.61 49.74 -25.46
CA LYS A 127 6.17 51.08 -25.87
C LYS A 127 4.89 51.47 -25.13
N PRO A 128 4.66 52.76 -24.82
CA PRO A 128 3.51 53.24 -24.03
C PRO A 128 2.16 52.71 -24.53
N GLU A 129 1.97 52.64 -25.84
CA GLU A 129 0.76 52.15 -26.52
C GLU A 129 0.41 50.69 -26.20
N LYS A 130 1.39 49.88 -25.81
CA LYS A 130 1.22 48.44 -25.52
C LYS A 130 1.19 48.13 -24.02
N VAL A 131 1.51 49.10 -23.17
CA VAL A 131 1.65 48.91 -21.72
C VAL A 131 0.35 48.38 -21.10
N ALA A 132 -0.79 49.03 -21.37
CA ALA A 132 -2.07 48.64 -20.79
C ALA A 132 -2.47 47.20 -21.15
N ARG A 133 -2.24 46.79 -22.41
CA ARG A 133 -2.52 45.42 -22.87
C ARG A 133 -1.61 44.40 -22.18
N ILE A 134 -0.33 44.70 -22.04
CA ILE A 134 0.62 43.80 -21.39
C ILE A 134 0.32 43.69 -19.89
N GLN A 135 -0.09 44.78 -19.22
CA GLN A 135 -0.52 44.77 -17.83
C GLN A 135 -1.72 43.84 -17.61
N GLN A 136 -2.75 43.93 -18.46
CA GLN A 136 -3.89 43.02 -18.40
C GLN A 136 -3.48 41.55 -18.60
N SER A 137 -2.57 41.28 -19.53
CA SER A 137 -2.03 39.92 -19.72
C SER A 137 -1.25 39.43 -18.50
N ILE A 138 -0.54 40.31 -17.79
CA ILE A 138 0.18 39.97 -16.55
C ILE A 138 -0.81 39.60 -15.46
N GLU A 139 -1.85 40.41 -15.24
CA GLU A 139 -2.89 40.14 -14.24
C GLU A 139 -3.54 38.76 -14.47
N THR A 140 -3.90 38.46 -15.72
CA THR A 140 -4.45 37.14 -16.09
C THR A 140 -3.45 36.00 -15.82
N ALA A 141 -2.16 36.22 -16.08
CA ALA A 141 -1.12 35.23 -15.84
C ALA A 141 -0.79 35.05 -14.34
N GLU A 142 -0.99 36.08 -13.51
CA GLU A 142 -0.87 36.00 -12.06
C GLU A 142 -1.98 35.16 -11.46
N ASP A 143 -3.23 35.37 -11.89
CA ASP A 143 -4.37 34.56 -11.47
C ASP A 143 -4.20 33.08 -11.84
N ASP A 144 -3.79 32.78 -13.08
CA ASP A 144 -3.51 31.41 -13.54
C ASP A 144 -2.34 30.77 -12.75
N PHE A 145 -1.31 31.54 -12.42
CA PHE A 145 -0.21 31.07 -11.59
C PHE A 145 -0.67 30.71 -10.17
N VAL A 146 -1.45 31.59 -9.52
CA VAL A 146 -1.98 31.35 -8.17
C VAL A 146 -2.88 30.11 -8.16
N SER A 147 -3.78 29.97 -9.15
CA SER A 147 -4.65 28.81 -9.28
C SER A 147 -3.84 27.51 -9.41
N LYS A 148 -2.84 27.48 -10.29
CA LYS A 148 -1.99 26.29 -10.50
C LYS A 148 -1.15 25.93 -9.28
N VAL A 149 -0.69 26.93 -8.52
CA VAL A 149 0.04 26.70 -7.27
C VAL A 149 -0.88 26.07 -6.22
N GLY A 150 -2.10 26.58 -6.07
CA GLY A 150 -3.11 26.01 -5.17
C GLY A 150 -3.41 24.54 -5.51
N ASP A 151 -3.74 24.27 -6.78
CA ASP A 151 -4.02 22.91 -7.26
C ASP A 151 -2.83 21.95 -7.06
N SER A 152 -1.61 22.45 -7.25
CA SER A 152 -0.40 21.65 -7.05
C SER A 152 -0.17 21.33 -5.58
N MET A 153 -0.38 22.29 -4.68
CA MET A 153 -0.27 22.07 -3.24
C MET A 153 -1.30 21.04 -2.76
N ASP A 154 -2.54 21.14 -3.24
CA ASP A 154 -3.60 20.20 -2.86
C ASP A 154 -3.31 18.77 -3.35
N LYS A 155 -2.83 18.60 -4.59
CA LYS A 155 -2.45 17.29 -5.12
C LYS A 155 -1.26 16.70 -4.37
N MET A 156 -0.22 17.49 -4.11
CA MET A 156 0.95 17.03 -3.34
C MET A 156 0.58 16.66 -1.91
N LYS A 157 -0.30 17.42 -1.26
CA LYS A 157 -0.78 17.12 0.09
C LYS A 157 -1.57 15.81 0.13
N LYS A 158 -2.47 15.58 -0.84
CA LYS A 158 -3.20 14.32 -0.96
C LYS A 158 -2.28 13.11 -1.13
N THR A 159 -1.21 13.24 -1.91
CA THR A 159 -0.20 12.17 -2.05
C THR A 159 0.55 11.88 -0.73
N LEU A 160 0.74 12.90 0.11
CA LEU A 160 1.46 12.76 1.37
C LEU A 160 0.56 12.18 2.48
N ASP A 161 -0.69 12.64 2.56
CA ASP A 161 -1.66 12.22 3.57
C ASP A 161 -2.06 10.74 3.40
N SER A 162 -2.03 10.18 2.17
CA SER A 162 -2.44 8.80 1.90
C SER A 162 -1.42 7.73 2.28
N ALA A 163 -0.11 8.01 2.24
CA ALA A 163 0.91 6.96 2.31
C ALA A 163 1.53 6.77 3.71
N GLN A 164 1.73 7.84 4.47
CA GLN A 164 2.44 7.77 5.76
C GLN A 164 1.51 7.94 6.97
N GLN A 165 0.50 8.80 6.88
CA GLN A 165 -0.30 9.17 8.04
C GLN A 165 -1.16 8.01 8.55
N GLU A 166 -1.82 7.27 7.67
CA GLU A 166 -2.60 6.09 8.06
C GLU A 166 -1.73 4.99 8.68
N PHE A 167 -0.53 4.77 8.15
CA PHE A 167 0.40 3.77 8.70
C PHE A 167 0.84 4.14 10.11
N TYR A 168 1.30 5.38 10.34
CA TYR A 168 1.74 5.81 11.67
C TYR A 168 0.59 5.89 12.67
N GLN A 169 -0.62 6.28 12.23
CA GLN A 169 -1.79 6.28 13.10
C GLN A 169 -2.21 4.87 13.52
N LYS A 170 -2.27 3.91 12.57
CA LYS A 170 -2.57 2.50 12.90
C LYS A 170 -1.49 1.86 13.76
N ALA A 171 -0.22 2.08 13.44
CA ALA A 171 0.90 1.56 14.23
C ALA A 171 0.85 2.11 15.68
N SER A 172 0.60 3.40 15.85
CA SER A 172 0.45 4.02 17.17
C SER A 172 -0.73 3.44 17.96
N GLN A 173 -1.88 3.21 17.32
CA GLN A 173 -3.05 2.59 17.96
C GLN A 173 -2.78 1.14 18.38
N LEU A 174 -2.11 0.35 17.54
CA LEU A 174 -1.75 -1.03 17.88
C LEU A 174 -0.77 -1.11 19.05
N VAL A 175 0.24 -0.24 19.08
CA VAL A 175 1.20 -0.17 20.19
C VAL A 175 0.47 0.19 21.49
N GLN A 176 -0.42 1.18 21.48
CA GLN A 176 -1.19 1.57 22.67
C GLN A 176 -2.14 0.46 23.17
N SER A 177 -2.77 -0.29 22.26
CA SER A 177 -3.60 -1.44 22.64
C SER A 177 -2.76 -2.52 23.33
N THR A 178 -1.61 -2.83 22.75
CA THR A 178 -0.70 -3.86 23.27
C THR A 178 -0.11 -3.46 24.62
N GLU A 179 0.24 -2.19 24.79
CA GLU A 179 0.76 -1.63 26.05
C GLU A 179 -0.27 -1.77 27.17
N LYS A 180 -1.53 -1.46 26.89
CA LYS A 180 -2.63 -1.62 27.85
C LYS A 180 -2.87 -3.08 28.24
N GLU A 181 -2.87 -4.00 27.26
CA GLU A 181 -3.02 -5.44 27.52
C GLU A 181 -1.86 -5.98 28.39
N LEU A 182 -0.63 -5.51 28.15
CA LEU A 182 0.53 -5.87 28.96
C LEU A 182 0.40 -5.36 30.40
N GLU A 183 -0.13 -4.16 30.58
CA GLU A 183 -0.33 -3.55 31.88
C GLU A 183 -1.44 -4.27 32.68
N GLU A 184 -2.52 -4.68 32.02
CA GLU A 184 -3.56 -5.55 32.60
C GLU A 184 -2.99 -6.91 33.02
N ILE A 185 -2.17 -7.55 32.19
CA ILE A 185 -1.51 -8.82 32.51
C ILE A 185 -0.57 -8.66 33.71
N LYS A 186 0.22 -7.57 33.77
CA LYS A 186 1.12 -7.29 34.88
C LYS A 186 0.35 -7.15 36.19
N VAL A 187 -0.71 -6.33 36.21
CA VAL A 187 -1.55 -6.13 37.40
C VAL A 187 -2.16 -7.45 37.86
N THR A 188 -2.61 -8.29 36.94
CA THR A 188 -3.19 -9.62 37.26
C THR A 188 -2.16 -10.57 37.87
N GLN A 189 -0.91 -10.54 37.39
CA GLN A 189 0.16 -11.35 37.99
C GLN A 189 0.59 -10.84 39.37
N GLU A 190 0.64 -9.52 39.57
CA GLU A 190 0.94 -8.92 40.88
C GLU A 190 -0.16 -9.23 41.91
N THR A 191 -1.43 -9.33 41.50
CA THR A 191 -2.53 -9.73 42.40
C THR A 191 -2.61 -11.22 42.68
N LEU A 192 -2.08 -12.07 41.80
CA LEU A 192 -2.01 -13.53 42.01
C LEU A 192 -0.78 -13.96 42.83
N ALA A 193 0.26 -13.13 42.87
CA ALA A 193 1.51 -13.40 43.57
C ALA A 193 1.59 -12.81 44.99
N GLY A 194 0.65 -11.94 45.38
CA GLY A 194 0.52 -11.35 46.72
C GLY A 194 -0.61 -11.97 47.53
#